data_AF-A0A0Q7GQX8-F1
#
_entry.id   AF-A0A0Q7GQX8-F1
#
_cell.length_a   1.000
_cell.length_b   1.000
_cell.length_c   1.000
_cell.angle_alpha   90.00
_cell.angle_beta   90.00
_cell.angle_gamma   90.00
#
_symmetry.space_group_name_H-M   'P 1'
#
loop_
_entity.id
_entity.type
_entity.pdbx_description
1 polymer ?
#
loop_
_entity_poly.entity_id
_entity_poly.type
_entity_poly.pdbx_seq_one_letter_code
_entity_poly.pdbx_strand_id
1 'polypeptide(L)'
;MGTEKQSVASQGIVNCNSSIIWQKLIEFGGTEKFVPELIERVVVEGTGIGSIRTIHIKGGGEIIEKLTSVNADKMEMKFIIISTPMPIQNYEGIFTVTHIDDTTCSVLFESIYNVLPEQKAEIYNVIKDFQTVFISNLDK
;
A
#
# COMPACT_ATOMS: atom_id res chain seq x y z
N MET A 1 -10.58 -5.58 -26.39
CA MET A 1 -10.37 -4.24 -25.81
C MET A 1 -9.16 -4.33 -24.90
N GLY A 2 -8.26 -3.33 -24.92
CA GLY A 2 -7.06 -3.33 -24.09
C GLY A 2 -7.32 -2.73 -22.71
N THR A 3 -6.43 -2.98 -21.76
CA THR A 3 -6.46 -2.29 -20.46
C THR A 3 -6.03 -0.83 -20.60
N GLU A 4 -6.53 0.04 -19.72
CA GLU A 4 -6.15 1.45 -19.63
C GLU A 4 -5.42 1.74 -18.32
N LYS A 5 -4.46 2.68 -18.37
CA LYS A 5 -3.74 3.14 -17.18
C LYS A 5 -4.63 4.00 -16.29
N GLN A 6 -4.63 3.72 -14.99
CA GLN A 6 -5.32 4.45 -13.94
C GLN A 6 -4.36 4.80 -12.80
N SER A 7 -4.73 5.83 -12.04
CA SER A 7 -4.03 6.22 -10.83
C SER A 7 -5.01 6.63 -9.75
N VAL A 8 -4.78 6.19 -8.51
CA VAL A 8 -5.56 6.56 -7.32
C VAL A 8 -4.59 7.00 -6.23
N ALA A 9 -4.89 8.11 -5.58
CA ALA A 9 -4.10 8.63 -4.48
C ALA A 9 -4.99 8.95 -3.28
N SER A 10 -4.46 8.69 -2.09
CA SER A 10 -5.04 9.11 -0.82
C SER A 10 -3.95 9.69 0.04
N GLN A 11 -4.27 10.80 0.69
CA GLN A 11 -3.39 11.46 1.64
C GLN A 11 -4.13 11.63 2.96
N GLY A 12 -3.43 11.42 4.06
CA GLY A 12 -3.97 11.65 5.39
C GLY A 12 -2.93 12.21 6.34
N ILE A 13 -3.43 12.77 7.44
CA ILE A 13 -2.65 13.16 8.61
C ILE A 13 -2.65 11.98 9.59
N VAL A 14 -1.49 11.64 10.11
CA VAL A 14 -1.27 10.57 11.06
C VAL A 14 -0.68 11.20 12.32
N ASN A 15 -1.31 10.97 13.48
CA ASN A 15 -0.88 11.53 14.76
C ASN A 15 0.29 10.73 15.36
N CYS A 16 1.35 10.58 14.57
CA CYS A 16 2.56 9.88 14.96
C CYS A 16 3.77 10.55 14.30
N ASN A 17 4.94 10.40 14.93
CA ASN A 17 6.20 10.88 14.39
C ASN A 17 6.51 10.23 13.02
N SER A 18 6.97 11.02 12.06
CA SER A 18 7.27 10.55 10.70
C SER A 18 8.27 9.40 10.68
N SER A 19 9.26 9.38 11.57
CA SER A 19 10.26 8.31 11.65
C SER A 19 9.63 6.98 12.06
N ILE A 20 8.67 7.00 12.98
CA ILE A 20 7.97 5.79 13.43
C ILE A 20 7.09 5.24 12.29
N ILE A 21 6.31 6.11 11.66
CA ILE A 21 5.47 5.72 10.52
C ILE A 21 6.31 5.21 9.36
N TRP A 22 7.42 5.88 9.07
CA TRP A 22 8.36 5.45 8.04
C TRP A 22 8.91 4.05 8.30
N GLN A 23 9.36 3.76 9.54
CA GLN A 23 9.82 2.42 9.92
C GLN A 23 8.72 1.37 9.75
N LYS A 24 7.49 1.64 10.22
CA LYS A 24 6.33 0.74 10.03
C LYS A 24 6.11 0.38 8.56
N LEU A 25 6.26 1.35 7.65
CA LEU A 25 6.04 1.13 6.21
C LEU A 25 7.16 0.30 5.57
N ILE A 26 8.44 0.61 5.84
CA ILE A 26 9.58 -0.08 5.21
C ILE A 26 9.86 -1.48 5.76
N GLU A 27 9.32 -1.81 6.94
CA GLU A 27 9.26 -3.20 7.43
C GLU A 27 8.44 -4.10 6.49
N PHE A 28 7.58 -3.52 5.65
CA PHE A 28 6.77 -4.15 4.61
C PHE A 28 5.75 -5.20 5.10
N GLY A 29 5.84 -5.65 6.35
CA GLY A 29 4.88 -6.51 7.03
C GLY A 29 3.83 -5.73 7.84
N GLY A 30 3.06 -6.46 8.67
CA GLY A 30 2.18 -5.86 9.67
C GLY A 30 0.92 -5.17 9.14
N THR A 31 0.63 -5.28 7.83
CA THR A 31 -0.54 -4.65 7.20
C THR A 31 -1.85 -5.18 7.82
N GLU A 32 -1.86 -6.42 8.33
CA GLU A 32 -2.98 -7.02 9.06
C GLU A 32 -3.38 -6.24 10.32
N LYS A 33 -2.46 -5.46 10.92
CA LYS A 33 -2.75 -4.60 12.07
C LYS A 33 -3.49 -3.33 11.66
N PHE A 34 -3.20 -2.82 10.46
CA PHE A 34 -3.78 -1.59 9.94
C PHE A 34 -5.08 -1.84 9.19
N VAL A 35 -5.29 -3.04 8.64
CA VAL A 35 -6.54 -3.38 7.93
C VAL A 35 -7.08 -4.73 8.41
N PRO A 36 -7.34 -4.89 9.73
CA PRO A 36 -7.69 -6.18 10.32
C PRO A 36 -9.02 -6.72 9.83
N GLU A 37 -9.92 -5.88 9.31
CA GLU A 37 -11.21 -6.32 8.76
C GLU A 37 -11.08 -7.03 7.40
N LEU A 38 -10.00 -6.77 6.66
CA LEU A 38 -9.77 -7.33 5.32
C LEU A 38 -8.64 -8.36 5.30
N ILE A 39 -7.59 -8.14 6.08
CA ILE A 39 -6.36 -8.94 6.01
C ILE A 39 -6.35 -9.92 7.17
N GLU A 40 -6.16 -11.20 6.84
CA GLU A 40 -6.03 -12.28 7.81
C GLU A 40 -4.61 -12.35 8.37
N ARG A 41 -3.62 -12.26 7.48
CA ARG A 41 -2.20 -12.44 7.82
C ARG A 41 -1.31 -11.86 6.74
N VAL A 42 -0.16 -11.32 7.13
CA VAL A 42 0.95 -11.01 6.22
C VAL A 42 2.16 -11.86 6.56
N VAL A 43 2.77 -12.44 5.53
CA VAL A 43 4.05 -13.15 5.64
C VAL A 43 5.08 -12.39 4.81
N VAL A 44 6.25 -12.11 5.38
CA VAL A 44 7.34 -11.43 4.68
C VAL A 44 8.52 -12.37 4.53
N GLU A 45 9.07 -12.43 3.32
CA GLU A 45 10.24 -13.20 2.96
C GLU A 45 11.36 -12.26 2.50
N GLY A 46 12.51 -12.35 3.16
CA GLY A 46 13.64 -11.45 2.95
C GLY A 46 13.55 -10.15 3.74
N THR A 47 14.47 -9.22 3.46
CA THR A 47 14.60 -7.94 4.17
C THR A 47 14.98 -6.83 3.20
N GLY A 48 14.36 -5.65 3.34
CA GLY A 48 14.68 -4.49 2.51
C GLY A 48 14.31 -4.69 1.04
N ILE A 49 14.89 -3.88 0.14
CA ILE A 49 14.58 -3.91 -1.29
C ILE A 49 14.74 -5.34 -1.84
N GLY A 50 13.71 -5.83 -2.51
CA GLY A 50 13.62 -7.19 -3.03
C GLY A 50 12.83 -8.16 -2.16
N SER A 51 12.51 -7.80 -0.90
CA SER A 51 11.64 -8.60 -0.04
C SER A 51 10.27 -8.79 -0.66
N ILE A 52 9.69 -9.97 -0.44
CA ILE A 52 8.35 -10.33 -0.88
C ILE A 52 7.43 -10.34 0.33
N ARG A 53 6.21 -9.82 0.18
CA ARG A 53 5.14 -10.06 1.15
C ARG A 53 3.97 -10.76 0.49
N THR A 54 3.40 -11.71 1.22
CA THR A 54 2.16 -12.38 0.87
C THR A 54 1.09 -11.93 1.86
N ILE A 55 0.08 -11.23 1.34
CA ILE A 55 -1.07 -10.73 2.09
C ILE A 55 -2.21 -11.71 1.89
N HIS A 56 -2.59 -12.43 2.94
CA HIS A 56 -3.75 -13.32 2.93
C HIS A 56 -5.01 -12.53 3.24
N ILE A 57 -6.00 -12.60 2.35
CA ILE A 57 -7.26 -11.86 2.48
C ILE A 57 -8.29 -12.74 3.21
N LYS A 58 -9.03 -12.15 4.15
CA LYS A 58 -10.14 -12.82 4.81
C LYS A 58 -11.19 -13.24 3.78
N GLY A 59 -11.65 -14.49 3.87
CA GLY A 59 -12.58 -15.05 2.89
C GLY A 59 -11.91 -15.65 1.65
N GLY A 60 -10.57 -15.59 1.56
CA GLY A 60 -9.76 -16.30 0.58
C GLY A 60 -9.08 -15.38 -0.44
N GLY A 61 -8.11 -15.96 -1.14
CA GLY A 61 -7.22 -15.24 -2.05
C GLY A 61 -6.00 -14.64 -1.34
N GLU A 62 -5.01 -14.26 -2.13
CA GLU A 62 -3.79 -13.64 -1.64
C GLU A 62 -3.24 -12.61 -2.64
N ILE A 63 -2.53 -11.61 -2.12
CA ILE A 63 -1.78 -10.65 -2.92
C ILE A 63 -0.30 -10.85 -2.61
N ILE A 64 0.50 -11.04 -3.64
CA ILE A 64 1.96 -11.16 -3.53
C ILE A 64 2.57 -9.88 -4.05
N GLU A 65 3.38 -9.22 -3.22
CA GLU A 65 3.98 -7.94 -3.55
C GLU A 65 5.50 -7.97 -3.31
N LYS A 66 6.22 -7.13 -4.05
CA LYS A 66 7.66 -6.98 -3.93
C LYS A 66 8.04 -5.55 -3.66
N LEU A 67 8.85 -5.33 -2.63
CA LEU A 67 9.48 -4.04 -2.35
C LEU A 67 10.53 -3.74 -3.43
N THR A 68 10.37 -2.64 -4.17
CA THR A 68 11.23 -2.29 -5.31
C THR A 68 12.14 -1.10 -5.05
N SER A 69 11.76 -0.20 -4.13
CA SER A 69 12.55 0.98 -3.80
C SER A 69 12.31 1.44 -2.37
N VAL A 70 13.37 1.91 -1.71
CA VAL A 70 13.33 2.62 -0.43
C VAL A 70 14.30 3.79 -0.53
N ASN A 71 13.78 5.02 -0.38
CA ASN A 71 14.55 6.25 -0.36
C ASN A 71 14.34 6.92 0.99
N ALA A 72 15.32 6.77 1.89
CA ALA A 72 15.25 7.30 3.25
C ALA A 72 15.26 8.84 3.28
N ASP A 73 16.02 9.49 2.40
CA ASP A 73 16.12 10.95 2.35
C ASP A 73 14.77 11.61 1.99
N LYS A 74 13.98 10.94 1.16
CA LYS A 74 12.64 11.39 0.77
C LYS A 74 11.51 10.76 1.58
N MET A 75 11.82 9.80 2.47
CA MET A 75 10.84 8.90 3.09
C MET A 75 9.83 8.35 2.08
N GLU A 76 10.34 7.87 0.95
CA GLU A 76 9.56 7.34 -0.17
C GLU A 76 9.87 5.85 -0.36
N MET A 77 8.86 5.00 -0.39
CA MET A 77 9.01 3.59 -0.76
C MET A 77 8.09 3.21 -1.91
N LYS A 78 8.52 2.24 -2.72
CA LYS A 78 7.75 1.69 -3.83
C LYS A 78 7.71 0.19 -3.80
N PHE A 79 6.58 -0.37 -4.22
CA PHE A 79 6.40 -1.80 -4.36
C PHE A 79 5.54 -2.10 -5.59
N ILE A 80 5.59 -3.34 -6.05
CA ILE A 80 4.74 -3.83 -7.14
C ILE A 80 3.91 -5.02 -6.66
N ILE A 81 2.76 -5.23 -7.27
CA ILE A 81 2.02 -6.50 -7.14
C ILE A 81 2.55 -7.47 -8.19
N ILE A 82 3.00 -8.64 -7.74
CA ILE A 82 3.41 -9.76 -8.58
C ILE A 82 2.20 -10.63 -8.95
N SER A 83 1.31 -10.88 -7.98
CA SER A 83 0.13 -11.73 -8.14
C SER A 83 -1.03 -11.16 -7.33
N THR A 84 -2.22 -11.15 -7.91
CA THR A 84 -3.44 -10.68 -7.24
C THR A 84 -4.69 -11.30 -7.88
N PRO A 85 -5.76 -11.55 -7.11
CA PRO A 85 -7.07 -11.90 -7.67
C PRO A 85 -7.77 -10.70 -8.32
N MET A 86 -7.31 -9.46 -8.06
CA MET A 86 -7.90 -8.26 -8.66
C MET A 86 -7.66 -8.25 -10.18
N PRO A 87 -8.63 -7.82 -10.99
CA PRO A 87 -8.52 -7.75 -12.45
C PRO A 87 -7.71 -6.52 -12.89
N ILE A 88 -6.48 -6.40 -12.42
CA ILE A 88 -5.54 -5.32 -12.72
C ILE A 88 -4.20 -5.86 -13.21
N GLN A 89 -3.42 -5.02 -13.87
CA GLN A 89 -2.09 -5.35 -14.36
C GLN A 89 -1.09 -4.23 -14.03
N ASN A 90 0.20 -4.57 -13.97
CA ASN A 90 1.31 -3.62 -13.82
C ASN A 90 1.11 -2.63 -12.67
N TYR A 91 0.65 -3.11 -11.52
CA TYR A 91 0.42 -2.26 -10.35
C TYR A 91 1.76 -1.83 -9.73
N GLU A 92 1.89 -0.53 -9.47
CA GLU A 92 2.92 0.09 -8.63
C GLU A 92 2.25 0.88 -7.50
N GLY A 93 2.65 0.59 -6.27
CA GLY A 93 2.27 1.34 -5.08
C GLY A 93 3.42 2.20 -4.59
N ILE A 94 3.11 3.43 -4.19
CA ILE A 94 4.10 4.41 -3.71
C ILE A 94 3.60 4.97 -2.38
N PHE A 95 4.43 4.92 -1.34
CA PHE A 95 4.20 5.63 -0.10
C PHE A 95 5.21 6.75 0.05
N THR A 96 4.74 7.93 0.47
CA THR A 96 5.58 9.07 0.84
C THR A 96 5.16 9.57 2.21
N VAL A 97 6.11 9.69 3.13
CA VAL A 97 5.88 10.26 4.46
C VAL A 97 6.48 11.66 4.53
N THR A 98 5.67 12.64 4.87
CA THR A 98 6.09 14.03 5.03
C THR A 98 6.01 14.41 6.50
N HIS A 99 7.15 14.77 7.10
CA HIS A 99 7.19 15.34 8.45
C HIS A 99 6.38 16.65 8.52
N ILE A 100 5.55 16.78 9.55
CA ILE A 100 4.85 18.04 9.87
C ILE A 100 5.44 18.61 11.16
N ASP A 101 5.40 17.83 12.24
CA ASP A 101 5.98 18.16 13.55
C ASP A 101 6.41 16.90 14.30
N ASP A 102 6.93 17.06 15.52
CA ASP A 102 7.48 15.98 16.35
C ASP A 102 6.48 14.84 16.62
N THR A 103 5.18 15.12 16.53
CA THR A 103 4.08 14.19 16.86
C THR A 103 3.17 13.86 15.69
N THR A 104 3.37 14.50 14.52
CA THR A 104 2.45 14.43 13.39
C THR A 104 3.20 14.32 12.06
N CYS A 105 2.69 13.50 11.16
CA CYS A 105 3.14 13.44 9.78
C CYS A 105 1.98 13.33 8.80
N SER A 106 2.22 13.63 7.52
CA SER A 106 1.32 13.25 6.44
C SER A 106 1.83 12.01 5.74
N VAL A 107 0.92 11.11 5.36
CA VAL A 107 1.21 9.96 4.52
C VAL A 107 0.41 10.07 3.24
N LEU A 108 1.10 10.00 2.11
CA LEU A 108 0.53 9.86 0.78
C LEU A 108 0.71 8.41 0.32
N PHE A 109 -0.38 7.77 -0.09
CA PHE A 109 -0.38 6.47 -0.75
C PHE A 109 -0.93 6.62 -2.17
N GLU A 110 -0.09 6.37 -3.16
CA GLU A 110 -0.44 6.34 -4.58
C GLU A 110 -0.44 4.92 -5.12
N SER A 111 -1.34 4.66 -6.06
CA SER A 111 -1.49 3.39 -6.75
C SER A 111 -1.65 3.65 -8.23
N ILE A 112 -0.79 3.05 -9.06
CA ILE A 112 -0.80 3.17 -10.51
C ILE A 112 -0.97 1.78 -11.08
N TYR A 113 -1.93 1.56 -11.96
CA TYR A 113 -2.23 0.23 -12.51
C TYR A 113 -2.96 0.31 -13.84
N ASN A 114 -3.03 -0.82 -14.54
CA ASN A 114 -3.83 -1.00 -15.73
C ASN A 114 -5.09 -1.81 -15.41
N VAL A 115 -6.24 -1.44 -15.97
CA VAL A 115 -7.54 -2.10 -15.75
C VAL A 115 -8.39 -2.05 -17.01
N LEU A 116 -9.32 -3.00 -17.17
CA LEU A 116 -10.29 -2.92 -18.26
C LEU A 116 -11.28 -1.76 -18.03
N PRO A 117 -11.72 -1.05 -19.09
CA PRO A 117 -12.62 0.10 -18.96
C PRO A 117 -13.89 -0.21 -18.16
N GLU A 118 -14.48 -1.39 -18.34
CA GLU A 118 -15.69 -1.85 -17.66
C GLU A 118 -15.52 -2.05 -16.15
N GLN A 119 -14.29 -2.28 -15.68
CA GLN A 119 -13.96 -2.52 -14.26
C GLN A 119 -13.39 -1.27 -13.57
N LYS A 120 -13.09 -0.22 -14.34
CA LYS A 120 -12.39 0.98 -13.87
C LYS A 120 -13.02 1.60 -12.62
N ALA A 121 -14.34 1.80 -12.62
CA ALA A 121 -15.03 2.48 -11.53
C ALA A 121 -15.03 1.65 -10.24
N GLU A 122 -15.27 0.34 -10.36
CA GLU A 122 -15.26 -0.59 -9.23
C GLU A 122 -13.86 -0.68 -8.60
N ILE A 123 -12.84 -0.93 -9.42
CA ILE A 123 -11.45 -1.05 -8.96
C ILE A 123 -10.93 0.25 -8.35
N TYR A 124 -11.32 1.41 -8.91
CA TYR A 124 -11.00 2.70 -8.32
C TYR A 124 -11.52 2.78 -6.88
N ASN A 125 -12.78 2.44 -6.65
CA ASN A 125 -13.39 2.51 -5.32
C ASN A 125 -12.75 1.51 -4.35
N VAL A 126 -12.52 0.26 -4.78
CA VAL A 126 -11.85 -0.77 -3.97
C VAL A 126 -10.48 -0.29 -3.49
N ILE A 127 -9.65 0.24 -4.39
CA ILE A 127 -8.32 0.75 -4.05
C ILE A 127 -8.44 2.00 -3.17
N LYS A 128 -9.37 2.91 -3.49
CA LYS A 128 -9.56 4.15 -2.73
C LYS A 128 -9.97 3.87 -1.27
N ASP A 129 -10.89 2.95 -1.07
CA ASP A 129 -11.37 2.55 0.25
C ASP A 129 -10.25 1.87 1.04
N PHE A 130 -9.50 0.97 0.41
CA PHE A 130 -8.33 0.35 1.03
C PHE A 130 -7.29 1.37 1.47
N GLN A 131 -6.90 2.31 0.59
CA GLN A 131 -5.93 3.37 0.93
C GLN A 131 -6.41 4.23 2.11
N THR A 132 -7.70 4.57 2.14
CA THR A 132 -8.29 5.40 3.20
C THR A 132 -8.28 4.67 4.55
N VAL A 133 -8.70 3.40 4.57
CA VAL A 133 -8.68 2.58 5.78
C VAL A 133 -7.25 2.36 6.27
N PHE A 134 -6.33 2.02 5.35
CA PHE A 134 -4.92 1.82 5.68
C PHE A 134 -4.33 3.06 6.37
N ILE A 135 -4.45 4.24 5.76
CA ILE A 135 -3.87 5.48 6.30
C ILE A 135 -4.48 5.84 7.66
N SER A 136 -5.81 5.70 7.82
CA SER A 136 -6.50 6.05 9.08
C SER A 136 -6.19 5.12 10.26
N ASN A 137 -5.45 4.03 10.03
CA ASN A 137 -5.05 3.08 11.05
C ASN A 137 -3.54 3.05 11.28
N LEU A 138 -2.74 3.89 10.62
CA LEU A 138 -1.27 3.87 10.74
C LEU A 138 -0.73 4.29 12.10
N ASP A 139 -1.47 5.12 12.85
CA ASP A 139 -1.16 5.52 14.22
C ASP A 139 -1.68 4.55 15.29
N LYS A 140 -2.42 3.52 14.89
CA LYS A 140 -2.90 2.48 15.79
C LYS A 140 -1.83 1.42 16.09
#